data_AF-A0A948D3T0-F1
#
_entry.id   AF-A0A948D3T0-F1
#
_cell.length_a   1.000
_cell.length_b   1.000
_cell.length_c   1.000
_cell.angle_alpha   90.00
_cell.angle_beta   90.00
_cell.angle_gamma   90.00
#
_symmetry.space_group_name_H-M   'P 1'
#
loop_
_entity.id
_entity.type
_entity.pdbx_description
1 polymer ?
#
loop_
_entity_poly.entity_id
_entity_poly.type
_entity_poly.pdbx_seq_one_letter_code
_entity_poly.pdbx_strand_id
1 'polypeptide(L)' 'MENKTGGKTKKILLAGGSSTLPGLPEILNKTLNLEISAAKPPYEVSGYKPSQLAVVSGLALRAKTLSTGLNLIKLA' A
#
# COMPACT_ATOMS: atom_id res chain seq x y z
N MET A 1 16.60 -9.74 -27.63
CA MET A 1 15.13 -9.59 -27.45
C MET A 1 14.92 -8.40 -26.54
N GLU A 2 14.57 -7.25 -27.10
CA GLU A 2 14.24 -6.05 -26.33
C GLU A 2 12.89 -6.23 -25.63
N ASN A 3 12.87 -6.13 -24.31
CA ASN A 3 11.63 -6.16 -23.55
C ASN A 3 10.94 -4.79 -23.68
N LYS A 4 10.11 -4.67 -24.72
CA LYS A 4 9.24 -3.51 -24.97
C LYS A 4 8.06 -3.50 -23.97
N THR A 5 8.30 -3.07 -22.74
CA THR A 5 7.22 -2.59 -21.86
C THR A 5 7.30 -1.08 -21.74
N GLY A 6 6.84 -0.38 -22.77
CA GLY A 6 6.52 1.06 -22.73
C GLY A 6 5.24 1.35 -21.93
N GLY A 7 5.10 0.76 -20.74
CA GLY A 7 3.98 0.98 -19.83
C GLY A 7 4.50 1.64 -18.57
N LYS A 8 3.89 2.77 -18.17
CA LYS A 8 4.17 3.52 -16.93
C LYS A 8 4.73 2.61 -15.83
N THR A 9 5.95 2.87 -15.38
CA THR A 9 6.58 2.19 -14.25
C THR A 9 5.57 2.12 -13.11
N LYS A 10 5.05 0.93 -12.81
CA LYS A 10 4.06 0.75 -11.75
C LYS A 10 4.78 0.96 -10.43
N LYS A 11 4.53 2.11 -9.80
CA LYS A 11 4.99 2.38 -8.44
C LYS A 11 4.43 1.32 -7.49
N ILE A 12 5.32 0.64 -6.77
CA ILE A 12 4.97 -0.32 -5.74
C ILE A 12 4.98 0.39 -4.38
N LEU A 13 3.94 0.12 -3.59
CA LEU A 13 3.79 0.64 -2.24
C LEU A 13 4.00 -0.47 -1.22
N LEU A 14 4.95 -0.29 -0.30
CA LEU A 14 5.19 -1.21 0.81
C LEU A 14 4.26 -0.85 1.98
N ALA A 15 3.45 -1.81 2.42
CA ALA A 15 2.56 -1.67 3.57
C ALA A 15 2.91 -2.69 4.67
N GLY A 16 2.35 -2.50 5.87
CA GLY A 16 2.53 -3.37 7.04
C GLY A 16 3.74 -3.00 7.91
N GLY A 17 3.93 -3.74 9.00
CA GLY A 17 4.99 -3.46 10.00
C GLY A 17 6.40 -3.47 9.40
N SER A 18 6.73 -4.51 8.62
CA SER A 18 8.07 -4.70 8.05
C SER A 18 8.49 -3.59 7.07
N SER A 19 7.53 -2.87 6.48
CA SER A 19 7.82 -1.72 5.62
C SER A 19 8.51 -0.56 6.34
N THR A 20 8.57 -0.59 7.68
CA THR A 20 9.24 0.42 8.50
C THR A 20 10.72 0.14 8.75
N LEU A 21 11.22 -1.03 8.32
CA LEU A 21 12.63 -1.39 8.43
C LEU A 21 13.49 -0.35 7.69
N PRO A 22 14.48 0.27 8.37
CA PRO A 22 15.35 1.25 7.73
C PRO A 22 16.05 0.67 6.50
N GLY A 23 16.06 1.41 5.38
CA GLY A 23 16.74 1.00 4.16
C GLY A 23 16.00 -0.03 3.31
N LEU A 24 14.88 -0.59 3.77
CA LEU A 24 14.16 -1.64 3.03
C LEU A 24 13.66 -1.17 1.66
N PRO A 25 13.00 0.01 1.51
CA PRO A 25 12.63 0.51 0.19
C PRO A 25 13.84 0.68 -0.73
N GLU A 26 14.96 1.21 -0.23
CA GLU A 26 16.18 1.46 -1.00
C GLU A 26 16.83 0.16 -1.47
N ILE A 27 16.88 -0.86 -0.62
CA ILE A 27 17.38 -2.19 -0.98
C ILE A 27 16.49 -2.79 -2.07
N LEU A 28 15.16 -2.77 -1.89
CA LEU A 28 14.24 -3.33 -2.88
C LEU A 28 14.28 -2.58 -4.21
N ASN A 29 14.37 -1.25 -4.19
CA ASN A 29 14.56 -0.42 -5.38
C ASN A 29 15.80 -0.87 -6.16
N LYS A 30 16.94 -1.03 -5.49
CA LYS A 30 18.21 -1.45 -6.10
C LYS A 30 18.16 -2.89 -6.63
N THR A 31 17.57 -3.81 -5.87
CA THR A 31 17.54 -5.23 -6.22
C THR A 31 16.57 -5.53 -7.36
N LEU A 32 15.41 -4.87 -7.38
CA LEU A 32 14.34 -5.18 -8.32
C LEU A 32 14.30 -4.24 -9.53
N ASN A 33 15.04 -3.12 -9.49
CA ASN A 33 14.98 -2.07 -10.51
C ASN A 33 13.55 -1.57 -10.77
N LEU A 34 12.80 -1.34 -9.68
CA LEU A 34 11.42 -0.86 -9.67
C LEU A 34 11.32 0.42 -8.84
N GLU A 35 10.28 1.23 -9.06
CA GLU A 35 9.96 2.35 -8.17
C GLU A 35 9.16 1.84 -6.96
N ILE A 36 9.80 1.77 -5.81
CA ILE A 36 9.26 1.24 -4.55
C ILE A 36 9.32 2.34 -3.48
N SER A 37 8.19 2.53 -2.77
CA SER A 37 8.11 3.48 -1.65
C SER A 37 7.19 2.95 -0.55
N ALA A 38 7.33 3.46 0.68
CA ALA A 38 6.39 3.13 1.75
C ALA A 38 5.00 3.72 1.46
N ALA A 39 3.94 2.96 1.75
CA ALA A 39 2.57 3.42 1.63
C ALA A 39 2.31 4.60 2.58
N LYS A 40 1.57 5.61 2.10
CA LYS A 40 1.14 6.78 2.87
C LYS A 40 -0.37 6.99 2.75
N PRO A 41 -1.18 6.18 3.46
CA PRO A 41 -2.63 6.39 3.52
C PRO A 41 -2.97 7.75 4.14
N PRO A 42 -4.17 8.32 3.88
CA PRO A 42 -4.55 9.67 4.30
C PRO A 42 -4.98 9.76 5.77
N TYR A 43 -4.54 8.84 6.62
CA TYR A 43 -4.88 8.78 8.04
C TYR A 43 -3.62 8.67 8.89
N GLU A 44 -3.61 9.39 10.00
CA GLU A 44 -2.56 9.36 11.00
C GLU A 44 -3.13 8.84 12.31
N VAL A 45 -2.42 7.89 12.93
CA VAL A 45 -2.78 7.32 14.23
C VAL A 45 -1.52 7.34 15.09
N SER A 46 -1.62 7.97 16.27
CA SER A 46 -0.50 8.08 17.21
C SER A 46 0.09 6.70 17.53
N GLY A 47 1.43 6.61 17.50
CA GLY A 47 2.15 5.36 17.74
C GLY A 47 2.29 4.43 16.52
N TYR A 48 1.70 4.77 15.37
CA TYR A 48 1.79 3.97 14.15
C TYR A 48 2.39 4.76 12.99
N LYS A 49 3.21 4.10 12.18
CA LYS A 49 3.70 4.62 10.91
C LYS A 49 2.60 4.50 9.85
N PRO A 50 2.48 5.45 8.90
CA PRO A 50 1.42 5.43 7.89
C PRO A 50 1.30 4.11 7.11
N SER A 51 2.42 3.49 6.77
CA SER A 51 2.43 2.22 6.03
C SER A 51 1.82 1.04 6.80
N GLN A 52 1.78 1.10 8.14
CA GLN A 52 1.11 0.13 9.00
C GLN A 52 -0.42 0.28 8.95
N LEU A 53 -0.92 1.43 8.52
CA LEU A 53 -2.34 1.78 8.58
C LEU A 53 -3.10 1.47 7.30
N ALA A 54 -2.50 0.81 6.31
CA ALA A 54 -3.11 0.61 4.99
C ALA A 54 -4.48 -0.10 5.06
N VAL A 55 -4.59 -1.18 5.85
CA VAL A 55 -5.83 -1.97 5.96
C VAL A 55 -6.91 -1.21 6.73
N VAL A 56 -6.58 -0.67 7.91
CA VAL A 56 -7.55 0.09 8.72
C VAL A 56 -8.02 1.35 7.99
N SER A 57 -7.14 2.00 7.24
CA SER A 57 -7.50 3.14 6.38
C SER A 57 -8.49 2.74 5.30
N GLY A 58 -8.27 1.59 4.62
CA GLY A 58 -9.21 1.06 3.64
C GLY A 58 -10.59 0.75 4.23
N LEU A 59 -10.64 0.18 5.43
CA LEU A 59 -11.88 -0.09 6.13
C LEU A 59 -12.62 1.21 6.51
N ALA A 60 -11.89 2.21 7.02
CA ALA A 60 -12.46 3.53 7.35
C ALA A 60 -12.98 4.26 6.10
N LEU A 61 -12.29 4.15 4.97
CA LEU A 61 -12.74 4.70 3.69
C LEU A 61 -14.03 4.04 3.24
N ARG A 62 -14.16 2.70 3.35
CA ARG A 62 -15.41 1.99 3.04
C ARG A 62 -16.59 2.46 3.87
N ALA A 63 -16.37 2.86 5.13
CA ALA A 63 -17.44 3.42 5.96
C ALA A 63 -17.92 4.80 5.45
N LYS A 64 -17.06 5.56 4.77
CA LYS A 64 -17.36 6.89 4.25
C LYS A 64 -17.87 6.88 2.80
N THR A 65 -17.50 5.89 2.00
CA THR A 65 -17.93 5.76 0.61
C THR A 65 -19.10 4.79 0.50
N LEU A 66 -20.25 5.28 -0.02
CA LEU A 66 -21.47 4.50 -0.31
C LEU A 66 -21.28 3.50 -1.48
N SER A 67 -20.07 2.96 -1.68
CA SER A 67 -19.82 2.04 -2.79
C SER A 67 -20.21 0.60 -2.43
N THR A 68 -20.58 -0.15 -3.47
CA THR A 68 -20.93 -1.58 -3.44
C THR A 68 -19.75 -2.42 -2.96
N GLY A 69 -19.56 -2.52 -1.65
CA GLY A 69 -18.54 -3.36 -1.04
C GLY A 69 -19.15 -4.64 -0.46
N LEU A 70 -18.45 -5.77 -0.61
CA LEU A 70 -18.80 -7.04 0.02
C LEU A 70 -19.10 -6.85 1.51
N ASN A 71 -20.29 -7.29 1.95
CA ASN A 71 -20.70 -7.28 3.35
C ASN A 71 -21.09 -8.68 3.78
N LEU A 72 -20.15 -9.38 4.43
CA LEU A 72 -20.35 -10.75 4.88
C LEU A 72 -21.41 -10.88 5.99
N ILE A 73 -21.69 -9.82 6.76
CA ILE A 73 -22.73 -9.84 7.81
C ILE A 73 -24.13 -9.97 7.19
N LYS A 74 -24.35 -9.40 5.99
CA LYS A 74 -25.64 -9.52 5.27
C LYS A 74 -25.82 -10.86 4.54
N LEU A 75 -24.77 -11.70 4.51
CA LEU A 75 -24.77 -13.00 3.83
C LEU A 75 -24.85 -14.18 4.82
N ALA A 76 -24.78 -13.91 6.12
CA ALA A 76 -24.94 -14.86 7.21
C ALA A 76 -26.37 -14.81 7.75
#